data_AF-A0A2V9UME2-F1
#
_entry.id   AF-A0A2V9UME2-F1
#
_cell.length_a   1.000
_cell.length_b   1.000
_cell.length_c   1.000
_cell.angle_alpha   90.00
_cell.angle_beta   90.00
_cell.angle_gamma   90.00
#
_symmetry.space_group_name_H-M   'P 1'
#
loop_
_entity.id
_entity.type
_entity.pdbx_description
1 polymer ?
#
loop_
_entity_poly.entity_id
_entity_poly.type
_entity_poly.pdbx_seq_one_letter_code
_entity_poly.pdbx_strand_id
1 'polypeptide(L)'
;MKLSNLRRSFSENGWYVTFAESCEWIAKRVRGRLLYRKLGAKNLQLGPRPIIRGLCCIRIGQNFSAGQGLWLEAITQYNGQPFTPTIKIGNNVCFSQGAHVAATNSVEIGDGVLLGSKVIITDHNHGSYSGAGSSPVVPPTARPLDSNRGVSIGAKVWIGDGVVVTPGCTIGEGAVIGANSVVYGVIPPFTVSAGAPARILKRFDFDKQEWVVAT
;
A
#
# COMPACT_ATOMS: atom_id res chain seq x y z
N MET A 1 -2.51 25.36 25.82
CA MET A 1 -1.58 26.28 25.14
C MET A 1 -1.66 27.64 25.84
N LYS A 2 -0.55 28.20 26.35
CA LYS A 2 -0.59 29.48 27.12
C LYS A 2 -1.11 30.62 26.23
N LEU A 3 -2.06 31.41 26.75
CA LEU A 3 -2.75 32.52 26.06
C LEU A 3 -1.80 33.56 25.41
N SER A 4 -0.59 33.71 25.94
CA SER A 4 0.46 34.59 25.40
C SER A 4 0.94 34.17 24.01
N ASN A 5 0.95 32.87 23.70
CA ASN A 5 1.40 32.35 22.40
C ASN A 5 0.32 32.50 21.32
N LEU A 6 -0.95 32.56 21.73
CA LEU A 6 -2.10 32.74 20.83
C LEU A 6 -2.09 34.14 20.21
N ARG A 7 -1.83 35.19 21.02
CA ARG A 7 -1.79 36.59 20.57
C ARG A 7 -0.72 36.87 19.52
N ARG A 8 0.45 36.22 19.62
CA ARG A 8 1.58 36.43 18.69
C ARG A 8 1.35 35.79 17.32
N SER A 9 0.64 34.65 17.29
CA SER A 9 0.25 33.98 16.04
C SER A 9 -0.83 34.74 15.26
N PHE A 10 -1.73 35.46 15.95
CA PHE A 10 -2.75 36.29 15.31
C PHE A 10 -2.18 37.56 14.66
N SER A 11 -1.09 38.12 15.20
CA SER A 11 -0.50 39.36 14.69
C SER A 11 0.39 39.18 13.46
N GLU A 12 0.95 37.98 13.23
CA GLU A 12 1.94 37.77 12.16
C GLU A 12 1.36 37.17 10.87
N ASN A 13 0.25 36.40 10.90
CA ASN A 13 -0.26 35.68 9.71
C ASN A 13 -1.80 35.68 9.50
N GLY A 14 -2.58 36.37 10.34
CA GLY A 14 -4.00 36.67 10.11
C GLY A 14 -4.98 35.48 10.00
N TRP A 15 -6.28 35.80 9.89
CA TRP A 15 -7.42 34.86 9.77
C TRP A 15 -7.36 33.93 8.55
N TYR A 16 -6.49 34.22 7.57
CA TYR A 16 -6.39 33.51 6.31
C TYR A 16 -5.82 32.08 6.46
N VAL A 17 -4.80 31.90 7.30
CA VAL A 17 -4.17 30.57 7.50
C VAL A 17 -5.11 29.64 8.25
N THR A 18 -5.75 30.11 9.32
CA THR A 18 -6.72 29.31 10.08
C THR A 18 -7.98 29.00 9.28
N PHE A 19 -8.44 29.92 8.42
CA PHE A 19 -9.55 29.67 7.51
C PHE A 19 -9.16 28.66 6.41
N ALA A 20 -7.98 28.78 5.80
CA ALA A 20 -7.48 27.84 4.80
C ALA A 20 -7.29 26.42 5.37
N GLU A 21 -6.68 26.28 6.55
CA GLU A 21 -6.54 25.00 7.25
C GLU A 21 -7.90 24.39 7.61
N SER A 22 -8.84 25.22 8.06
CA SER A 22 -10.22 24.79 8.36
C SER A 22 -10.96 24.34 7.09
N CYS A 23 -10.84 25.08 5.99
CA CYS A 23 -11.42 24.71 4.70
C CYS A 23 -10.81 23.42 4.14
N GLU A 24 -9.49 23.24 4.25
CA GLU A 24 -8.81 22.01 3.82
C GLU A 24 -9.27 20.82 4.67
N TRP A 25 -9.47 21.01 5.98
CA TRP A 25 -10.03 20.01 6.88
C TRP A 25 -11.49 19.65 6.54
N ILE A 26 -12.35 20.64 6.26
CA ILE A 26 -13.75 20.41 5.84
C ILE A 26 -13.76 19.66 4.51
N ALA A 27 -12.98 20.09 3.52
CA ALA A 27 -12.89 19.45 2.21
C ALA A 27 -12.40 18.01 2.32
N LYS A 28 -11.39 17.74 3.17
CA LYS A 28 -10.93 16.37 3.51
C LYS A 28 -12.08 15.52 4.07
N ARG A 29 -12.87 16.08 5.00
CA ARG A 29 -14.00 15.38 5.64
C ARG A 29 -15.13 15.07 4.65
N VAL A 30 -15.45 15.99 3.75
CA VAL A 30 -16.44 15.79 2.68
C VAL A 30 -15.97 14.77 1.65
N ARG A 31 -14.72 14.89 1.17
CA ARG A 31 -14.12 13.93 0.23
C ARG A 31 -14.06 12.53 0.81
N GLY A 32 -13.66 12.39 2.08
CA GLY A 32 -13.65 11.12 2.81
C GLY A 32 -15.05 10.50 2.87
N ARG A 33 -16.10 11.28 3.18
CA ARG A 33 -17.49 10.81 3.18
C ARG A 33 -17.99 10.36 1.81
N LEU A 34 -17.63 11.08 0.74
CA LEU A 34 -18.02 10.70 -0.63
C LEU A 34 -17.29 9.43 -1.09
N LEU A 35 -15.99 9.32 -0.80
CA LEU A 35 -15.21 8.12 -1.10
C LEU A 35 -15.72 6.90 -0.32
N TYR A 36 -16.05 7.08 0.96
CA TYR A 36 -16.71 6.08 1.80
C TYR A 36 -17.96 5.50 1.12
N ARG A 37 -18.87 6.36 0.63
CA ARG A 37 -20.11 5.89 -0.01
C ARG A 37 -19.85 5.13 -1.31
N LYS A 38 -18.83 5.52 -2.08
CA LYS A 38 -18.46 4.83 -3.33
C LYS A 38 -17.74 3.50 -3.10
N LEU A 39 -16.95 3.39 -2.04
CA LEU A 39 -16.15 2.19 -1.73
C LEU A 39 -16.87 1.21 -0.79
N GLY A 40 -17.89 1.65 -0.04
CA GLY A 40 -18.53 0.85 1.01
C GLY A 40 -17.70 0.70 2.29
N ALA A 41 -16.55 1.38 2.38
CA ALA A 41 -15.55 1.21 3.43
C ALA A 41 -15.87 2.01 4.71
N LYS A 42 -16.68 1.46 5.62
CA LYS A 42 -16.99 2.12 6.91
C LYS A 42 -15.70 2.51 7.64
N ASN A 43 -15.68 3.69 8.25
CA ASN A 43 -14.53 4.24 9.00
C ASN A 43 -13.23 4.39 8.19
N LEU A 44 -13.34 4.65 6.88
CA LEU A 44 -12.21 5.01 6.03
C LEU A 44 -11.50 6.28 6.54
N GLN A 45 -10.20 6.19 6.82
CA GLN A 45 -9.36 7.30 7.24
C GLN A 45 -8.18 7.47 6.27
N LEU A 46 -8.02 8.66 5.68
CA LEU A 46 -6.93 8.94 4.75
C LEU A 46 -6.17 10.17 5.23
N GLY A 47 -4.85 10.05 5.30
CA GLY A 47 -3.94 11.16 5.50
C GLY A 47 -3.95 12.13 4.31
N PRO A 48 -3.24 13.27 4.42
CA PRO A 48 -3.20 14.28 3.38
C PRO A 48 -2.54 13.76 2.09
N ARG A 49 -2.97 14.33 0.95
CA ARG A 49 -2.43 14.07 -0.40
C ARG A 49 -2.52 12.61 -0.88
N PRO A 50 -3.67 11.91 -0.77
CA PRO A 50 -3.81 10.59 -1.38
C PRO A 50 -3.96 10.71 -2.90
N ILE A 51 -3.29 9.81 -3.64
CA ILE A 51 -3.51 9.55 -5.06
C ILE A 51 -4.29 8.24 -5.15
N ILE A 52 -5.52 8.31 -5.68
CA ILE A 52 -6.37 7.13 -5.87
C ILE A 52 -6.89 7.13 -7.30
N ARG A 53 -6.57 6.10 -8.08
CA ARG A 53 -6.92 5.96 -9.50
C ARG A 53 -7.46 4.56 -9.79
N GLY A 54 -8.36 4.46 -10.78
CA GLY A 54 -9.03 3.20 -11.11
C GLY A 54 -10.06 2.75 -10.07
N LEU A 55 -10.80 3.70 -9.48
CA LEU A 55 -11.71 3.45 -8.36
C LEU A 55 -12.73 2.32 -8.61
N CYS A 56 -13.19 2.13 -9.85
CA CYS A 56 -14.11 1.05 -10.23
C CYS A 56 -13.51 -0.36 -9.99
N CYS A 57 -12.19 -0.48 -10.02
CA CYS A 57 -11.40 -1.70 -9.83
C CYS A 57 -10.93 -1.90 -8.39
N ILE A 58 -11.27 -0.98 -7.47
CA ILE A 58 -10.80 -1.01 -6.08
C ILE A 58 -11.96 -1.39 -5.15
N ARG A 59 -11.71 -2.30 -4.20
CA ARG A 59 -12.60 -2.65 -3.09
C ARG A 59 -11.83 -2.58 -1.79
N ILE A 60 -12.38 -1.90 -0.79
CA ILE A 60 -11.75 -1.71 0.52
C ILE A 60 -12.78 -2.08 1.60
N GLY A 61 -12.36 -2.91 2.56
CA GLY A 61 -13.14 -3.30 3.71
C GLY A 61 -13.33 -2.18 4.74
N GLN A 62 -13.83 -2.55 5.91
CA GLN A 62 -14.08 -1.60 7.00
C GLN A 62 -12.81 -1.27 7.77
N ASN A 63 -12.79 -0.11 8.44
CA ASN A 63 -11.71 0.33 9.31
C ASN A 63 -10.34 0.39 8.60
N PHE A 64 -10.33 0.78 7.33
CA PHE A 64 -9.11 1.06 6.61
C PHE A 64 -8.56 2.44 6.98
N SER A 65 -7.28 2.51 7.31
CA SER A 65 -6.57 3.77 7.49
C SER A 65 -5.31 3.83 6.64
N ALA A 66 -5.01 4.99 6.07
CA ALA A 66 -3.73 5.25 5.42
C ALA A 66 -3.14 6.58 5.88
N GLY A 67 -1.82 6.62 6.07
CA GLY A 67 -1.07 7.83 6.37
C GLY A 67 -1.02 8.82 5.21
N GLN A 68 -0.21 9.86 5.37
CA GLN A 68 0.05 10.85 4.33
C GLN A 68 0.58 10.21 3.04
N GLY A 69 0.18 10.72 1.88
CA GLY A 69 0.80 10.34 0.61
C GLY A 69 0.53 8.91 0.17
N LEU A 70 -0.61 8.32 0.55
CA LEU A 70 -1.08 7.06 -0.03
C LEU A 70 -1.12 7.18 -1.56
N TRP A 71 -0.53 6.22 -2.26
CA TRP A 71 -0.71 6.04 -3.70
C TRP A 71 -1.36 4.69 -3.95
N LEU A 72 -2.59 4.69 -4.44
CA LEU A 72 -3.38 3.51 -4.76
C LEU A 72 -3.86 3.59 -6.20
N GLU A 73 -3.31 2.76 -7.08
CA GLU A 73 -3.55 2.87 -8.52
C GLU A 73 -3.88 1.52 -9.15
N ALA A 74 -5.14 1.36 -9.54
CA ALA A 74 -5.56 0.31 -10.45
C ALA A 74 -5.44 0.84 -11.89
N ILE A 75 -4.44 0.36 -12.64
CA ILE A 75 -4.11 0.81 -13.98
C ILE A 75 -5.01 0.11 -14.98
N THR A 76 -6.00 0.80 -15.53
CA THR A 76 -6.93 0.25 -16.53
C THR A 76 -6.43 0.42 -17.97
N GLN A 77 -5.46 1.30 -18.20
CA GLN A 77 -4.85 1.53 -19.51
C GLN A 77 -3.45 2.14 -19.36
N TYR A 78 -2.50 1.70 -20.19
CA TYR A 78 -1.17 2.30 -20.32
C TYR A 78 -0.71 2.24 -21.77
N ASN A 79 -0.26 3.36 -22.35
CA ASN A 79 0.18 3.43 -23.77
C ASN A 79 -0.78 2.77 -24.77
N GLY A 80 -2.09 2.91 -24.56
CA GLY A 80 -3.12 2.29 -25.42
C GLY A 80 -3.41 0.81 -25.13
N GLN A 81 -2.59 0.13 -24.30
CA GLN A 81 -2.85 -1.22 -23.84
C GLN A 81 -3.92 -1.19 -22.73
N PRO A 82 -5.06 -1.88 -22.89
CA PRO A 82 -6.08 -1.99 -21.84
C PRO A 82 -5.73 -3.05 -20.80
N PHE A 83 -6.24 -2.88 -19.58
CA PHE A 83 -6.10 -3.82 -18.47
C PHE A 83 -7.41 -3.89 -17.67
N THR A 84 -7.61 -5.01 -16.96
CA THR A 84 -8.74 -5.22 -16.06
C THR A 84 -8.23 -5.49 -14.64
N PRO A 85 -7.59 -4.50 -13.99
CA PRO A 85 -6.97 -4.70 -12.69
C PRO A 85 -8.01 -4.91 -11.58
N THR A 86 -7.58 -5.51 -10.48
CA THR A 86 -8.33 -5.53 -9.22
C THR A 86 -7.42 -5.19 -8.04
N ILE A 87 -7.88 -4.33 -7.14
CA ILE A 87 -7.24 -4.15 -5.84
C ILE A 87 -8.29 -4.41 -4.76
N LYS A 88 -8.04 -5.42 -3.93
CA LYS A 88 -8.91 -5.80 -2.82
C LYS A 88 -8.15 -5.64 -1.52
N ILE A 89 -8.70 -4.85 -0.61
CA ILE A 89 -8.16 -4.64 0.72
C ILE A 89 -9.21 -5.07 1.74
N GLY A 90 -8.81 -5.91 2.69
CA GLY A 90 -9.65 -6.44 3.74
C GLY A 90 -10.08 -5.42 4.80
N ASN A 91 -10.57 -5.93 5.92
CA ASN A 91 -10.98 -5.15 7.08
C ASN A 91 -9.82 -4.90 8.04
N ASN A 92 -9.89 -3.81 8.80
CA ASN A 92 -8.94 -3.47 9.87
C ASN A 92 -7.49 -3.37 9.35
N VAL A 93 -7.32 -2.80 8.15
CA VAL A 93 -6.03 -2.65 7.50
C VAL A 93 -5.48 -1.24 7.73
N CYS A 94 -4.21 -1.14 8.10
CA CYS A 94 -3.54 0.15 8.31
C CYS A 94 -2.30 0.28 7.44
N PHE A 95 -2.24 1.34 6.64
CA PHE A 95 -1.06 1.73 5.90
C PHE A 95 -0.43 2.96 6.53
N SER A 96 0.87 2.91 6.80
CA SER A 96 1.60 4.11 7.25
C SER A 96 1.86 5.05 6.07
N GLN A 97 2.65 6.11 6.30
CA GLN A 97 2.88 7.16 5.32
C GLN A 97 3.58 6.64 4.06
N GLY A 98 3.14 7.11 2.89
CA GLY A 98 3.81 6.89 1.61
C GLY A 98 3.69 5.47 1.06
N ALA A 99 2.74 4.68 1.54
CA ALA A 99 2.44 3.38 0.96
C ALA A 99 2.01 3.55 -0.51
N HIS A 100 2.59 2.73 -1.39
CA HIS A 100 2.32 2.73 -2.82
C HIS A 100 1.88 1.33 -3.25
N VAL A 101 0.65 1.22 -3.75
CA VAL A 101 0.07 -0.02 -4.26
C VAL A 101 -0.39 0.22 -5.70
N ALA A 102 0.18 -0.53 -6.64
CA ALA A 102 -0.13 -0.42 -8.06
C ALA A 102 -0.46 -1.79 -8.67
N ALA A 103 -1.54 -1.86 -9.46
CA ALA A 103 -2.01 -3.10 -10.05
C ALA A 103 -2.40 -2.93 -11.53
N THR A 104 -1.93 -3.85 -12.38
CA THR A 104 -2.43 -4.08 -13.75
C THR A 104 -3.25 -5.37 -13.86
N ASN A 105 -3.05 -6.31 -12.93
CA ASN A 105 -3.75 -7.59 -12.80
C ASN A 105 -4.50 -7.66 -11.47
N SER A 106 -3.81 -7.95 -10.37
CA SER A 106 -4.44 -8.10 -9.06
C SER A 106 -3.48 -7.85 -7.89
N VAL A 107 -3.97 -7.11 -6.89
CA VAL A 107 -3.36 -7.02 -5.56
C VAL A 107 -4.45 -7.31 -4.53
N GLU A 108 -4.26 -8.38 -3.75
CA GLU A 108 -5.17 -8.79 -2.68
C GLU A 108 -4.46 -8.71 -1.32
N ILE A 109 -5.06 -7.97 -0.40
CA ILE A 109 -4.53 -7.72 0.96
C ILE A 109 -5.59 -8.15 1.96
N GLY A 110 -5.25 -9.13 2.80
CA GLY A 110 -6.14 -9.71 3.79
C GLY A 110 -6.47 -8.79 4.96
N ASP A 111 -7.32 -9.29 5.86
CA ASP A 111 -7.77 -8.57 7.04
C ASP A 111 -6.64 -8.38 8.06
N GLY A 112 -6.63 -7.27 8.79
CA GLY A 112 -5.70 -7.04 9.90
C GLY A 112 -4.24 -6.79 9.47
N VAL A 113 -3.99 -6.46 8.21
CA VAL A 113 -2.65 -6.16 7.70
C VAL A 113 -2.17 -4.78 8.15
N LEU A 114 -0.91 -4.70 8.56
CA LEU A 114 -0.21 -3.46 8.87
C LEU A 114 0.97 -3.25 7.93
N LEU A 115 0.94 -2.16 7.17
CA LEU A 115 2.08 -1.70 6.38
C LEU A 115 2.81 -0.55 7.10
N GLY A 116 4.13 -0.70 7.19
CA GLY A 116 5.06 0.35 7.55
C GLY A 116 5.10 1.48 6.51
N SER A 117 5.91 2.49 6.79
CA SER A 117 6.03 3.65 5.93
C SER A 117 6.79 3.30 4.65
N LYS A 118 6.40 3.91 3.53
CA LYS A 118 7.09 3.80 2.23
C LYS A 118 7.18 2.36 1.70
N VAL A 119 6.19 1.52 2.03
CA VAL A 119 6.04 0.19 1.45
C VAL A 119 5.55 0.32 0.01
N ILE A 120 6.15 -0.45 -0.90
CA ILE A 120 5.74 -0.55 -2.30
C ILE A 120 5.22 -1.97 -2.55
N ILE A 121 4.02 -2.08 -3.12
CA ILE A 121 3.42 -3.33 -3.60
C ILE A 121 3.07 -3.13 -5.07
N THR A 122 3.67 -3.93 -5.94
CA THR A 122 3.37 -3.89 -7.38
C THR A 122 3.27 -5.27 -7.98
N ASP A 123 2.33 -5.44 -8.90
CA ASP A 123 2.09 -6.68 -9.64
C ASP A 123 2.67 -6.65 -11.08
N HIS A 124 3.32 -5.55 -11.46
CA HIS A 124 3.83 -5.34 -12.81
C HIS A 124 5.18 -4.59 -12.85
N ASN A 125 5.77 -4.60 -14.04
CA ASN A 125 6.98 -3.94 -14.48
C ASN A 125 6.76 -3.24 -15.82
N HIS A 126 7.64 -2.31 -16.16
CA HIS A 126 7.77 -1.79 -17.52
C HIS A 126 8.50 -2.80 -18.41
N GLY A 127 7.74 -3.75 -18.95
CA GLY A 127 8.21 -4.84 -19.79
C GLY A 127 8.20 -6.20 -19.08
N SER A 128 8.42 -7.25 -19.87
CA SER A 128 8.62 -8.62 -19.39
C SER A 128 10.09 -9.00 -19.52
N TYR A 129 10.69 -9.61 -18.50
CA TYR A 129 12.12 -9.97 -18.49
C TYR A 129 12.37 -11.48 -18.42
N SER A 130 11.38 -12.28 -18.81
CA SER A 130 11.49 -13.74 -18.94
C SER A 130 11.57 -14.14 -20.42
N GLY A 131 12.60 -14.91 -20.80
CA GLY A 131 12.75 -15.44 -22.17
C GLY A 131 12.80 -14.34 -23.24
N ALA A 132 12.03 -14.51 -24.32
CA ALA A 132 11.92 -13.56 -25.44
C ALA A 132 11.08 -12.30 -25.13
N GLY A 133 11.19 -11.77 -23.91
CA GLY A 133 10.41 -10.64 -23.42
C GLY A 133 10.78 -9.28 -24.05
N SER A 134 10.77 -8.23 -23.24
CA SER A 134 11.05 -6.86 -23.67
C SER A 134 12.53 -6.64 -23.97
N SER A 135 12.79 -5.93 -25.07
CA SER A 135 14.13 -5.62 -25.53
C SER A 135 14.77 -4.47 -24.73
N PRO A 136 16.08 -4.59 -24.37
CA PRO A 136 16.80 -3.52 -23.68
C PRO A 136 17.00 -2.27 -24.55
N VAL A 137 16.95 -2.36 -25.89
CA VAL A 137 17.11 -1.21 -26.79
C VAL A 137 15.85 -0.35 -26.93
N VAL A 138 14.70 -0.84 -26.46
CA VAL A 138 13.44 -0.07 -26.40
C VAL A 138 13.42 0.68 -25.06
N PRO A 139 13.18 2.00 -25.02
CA PRO A 139 13.07 2.74 -23.76
C PRO A 139 12.01 2.13 -22.82
N PRO A 140 12.24 2.01 -21.49
CA PRO A 140 11.27 1.43 -20.57
C PRO A 140 9.86 2.06 -20.62
N THR A 141 9.79 3.36 -20.87
CA THR A 141 8.52 4.10 -21.03
C THR A 141 7.73 3.72 -22.28
N ALA A 142 8.38 3.10 -23.26
CA ALA A 142 7.75 2.59 -24.48
C ALA A 142 7.48 1.08 -24.41
N ARG A 143 7.91 0.39 -23.34
CA ARG A 143 7.61 -1.03 -23.13
C ARG A 143 6.18 -1.20 -22.61
N PRO A 144 5.45 -2.26 -23.01
CA PRO A 144 4.16 -2.58 -22.40
C PRO A 144 4.34 -2.90 -20.91
N LEU A 145 3.30 -2.71 -20.10
CA LEU A 145 3.32 -3.26 -18.74
C LEU A 145 3.01 -4.76 -18.81
N ASP A 146 3.73 -5.58 -18.04
CA ASP A 146 3.31 -6.96 -17.84
C ASP A 146 2.07 -7.01 -16.92
N SER A 147 1.26 -8.05 -17.05
CA SER A 147 0.04 -8.25 -16.23
C SER A 147 -0.19 -9.71 -15.91
N ASN A 148 0.87 -10.52 -15.93
CA ASN A 148 0.75 -11.99 -15.88
C ASN A 148 0.73 -12.54 -14.45
N ARG A 149 0.92 -11.68 -13.44
CA ARG A 149 1.17 -12.09 -12.06
C ARG A 149 0.43 -11.16 -11.12
N GLY A 150 -0.31 -11.72 -10.17
CA GLY A 150 -0.91 -10.97 -9.06
C GLY A 150 0.00 -10.94 -7.83
N VAL A 151 -0.36 -10.13 -6.85
CA VAL A 151 0.23 -10.17 -5.50
C VAL A 151 -0.84 -10.54 -4.48
N SER A 152 -0.54 -11.48 -3.60
CA SER A 152 -1.44 -11.90 -2.51
C SER A 152 -0.76 -11.75 -1.17
N ILE A 153 -1.42 -11.06 -0.24
CA ILE A 153 -0.96 -10.87 1.15
C ILE A 153 -2.07 -11.38 2.06
N GLY A 154 -1.75 -12.41 2.84
CA GLY A 154 -2.67 -13.03 3.80
C GLY A 154 -3.08 -12.11 4.94
N ALA A 155 -3.98 -12.59 5.79
CA ALA A 155 -4.44 -11.84 6.95
C ALA A 155 -3.32 -11.65 7.99
N LYS A 156 -3.44 -10.62 8.85
CA LYS A 156 -2.58 -10.38 10.03
C LYS A 156 -1.08 -10.28 9.70
N VAL A 157 -0.74 -9.92 8.47
CA VAL A 157 0.65 -9.71 8.04
C VAL A 157 1.13 -8.36 8.53
N TRP A 158 2.36 -8.31 9.05
CA TRP A 158 3.07 -7.06 9.31
C TRP A 158 4.22 -6.88 8.32
N ILE A 159 4.20 -5.77 7.59
CA ILE A 159 5.25 -5.41 6.63
C ILE A 159 5.98 -4.17 7.15
N GLY A 160 7.28 -4.30 7.40
CA GLY A 160 8.11 -3.20 7.91
C GLY A 160 8.31 -2.06 6.90
N ASP A 161 8.86 -0.96 7.40
CA ASP A 161 9.12 0.25 6.60
C ASP A 161 10.04 -0.03 5.41
N GLY A 162 9.77 0.60 4.27
CA GLY A 162 10.63 0.55 3.07
C GLY A 162 10.65 -0.81 2.36
N VAL A 163 9.75 -1.74 2.69
CA VAL A 163 9.66 -3.03 2.00
C VAL A 163 9.13 -2.85 0.57
N VAL A 164 9.70 -3.62 -0.36
CA VAL A 164 9.19 -3.77 -1.73
C VAL A 164 8.66 -5.19 -1.92
N VAL A 165 7.37 -5.31 -2.26
CA VAL A 165 6.73 -6.56 -2.67
C VAL A 165 6.64 -6.59 -4.20
N THR A 166 7.33 -7.57 -4.79
CA THR A 166 7.52 -7.64 -6.24
C THR A 166 6.41 -8.43 -6.96
N PRO A 167 6.29 -8.31 -8.29
CA PRO A 167 5.26 -9.00 -9.06
C PRO A 167 5.26 -10.53 -8.88
N GLY A 168 4.09 -11.09 -8.61
CA GLY A 168 3.91 -12.54 -8.39
C GLY A 168 4.14 -13.02 -6.97
N CYS A 169 4.36 -12.11 -6.02
CA CYS A 169 4.60 -12.51 -4.64
C CYS A 169 3.35 -13.00 -3.92
N THR A 170 3.54 -14.00 -3.05
CA THR A 170 2.53 -14.45 -2.08
C THR A 170 3.13 -14.37 -0.68
N ILE A 171 2.49 -13.64 0.23
CA ILE A 171 2.87 -13.55 1.64
C ILE A 171 1.80 -14.23 2.47
N GLY A 172 2.14 -15.32 3.15
CA GLY A 172 1.21 -16.08 3.96
C GLY A 172 0.70 -15.33 5.20
N GLU A 173 -0.45 -15.76 5.70
CA GLU A 173 -1.08 -15.21 6.91
C GLU A 173 -0.11 -15.16 8.10
N GLY A 174 -0.18 -14.08 8.89
CA GLY A 174 0.59 -13.92 10.12
C GLY A 174 2.11 -13.77 9.90
N ALA A 175 2.57 -13.63 8.66
CA ALA A 175 3.96 -13.39 8.36
C ALA A 175 4.40 -11.98 8.78
N VAL A 176 5.68 -11.85 9.10
CA VAL A 176 6.36 -10.58 9.39
C VAL A 176 7.48 -10.37 8.38
N ILE A 177 7.46 -9.24 7.69
CA ILE A 177 8.53 -8.83 6.78
C ILE A 177 9.34 -7.71 7.44
N GLY A 178 10.62 -7.94 7.67
CA GLY A 178 11.53 -6.95 8.23
C GLY A 178 11.68 -5.73 7.31
N ALA A 179 11.97 -4.57 7.90
CA ALA A 179 12.15 -3.31 7.18
C ALA A 179 13.22 -3.41 6.07
N ASN A 180 13.07 -2.59 5.02
CA ASN A 180 13.96 -2.49 3.85
C ASN A 180 14.20 -3.82 3.11
N SER A 181 13.25 -4.76 3.20
CA SER A 181 13.34 -6.04 2.50
C SER A 181 12.78 -5.98 1.09
N VAL A 182 13.26 -6.86 0.20
CA VAL A 182 12.65 -7.08 -1.13
C VAL A 182 12.05 -8.48 -1.14
N VAL A 183 10.73 -8.55 -1.14
CA VAL A 183 10.00 -9.82 -1.20
C VAL A 183 9.90 -10.27 -2.64
N TYR A 184 10.36 -11.48 -2.89
CA TYR A 184 10.32 -12.17 -4.18
C TYR A 184 9.83 -13.60 -3.98
N GLY A 185 8.81 -14.02 -4.73
CA GLY A 185 8.23 -15.36 -4.65
C GLY A 185 7.30 -15.54 -3.45
N VAL A 186 7.39 -16.70 -2.78
CA VAL A 186 6.46 -17.10 -1.72
C VAL A 186 7.12 -16.98 -0.34
N ILE A 187 6.47 -16.24 0.56
CA ILE A 187 6.77 -16.23 2.00
C ILE A 187 5.71 -17.09 2.71
N PRO A 188 6.09 -18.20 3.37
CA PRO A 188 5.14 -19.04 4.08
C PRO A 188 4.43 -18.31 5.24
N PRO A 189 3.21 -18.74 5.62
CA PRO A 189 2.50 -18.18 6.76
C PRO A 189 3.29 -18.39 8.06
N PHE A 190 3.05 -17.51 9.03
CA PHE A 190 3.66 -17.57 10.37
C PHE A 190 5.18 -17.65 10.35
N THR A 191 5.80 -16.86 9.46
CA THR A 191 7.26 -16.74 9.37
C THR A 191 7.71 -15.29 9.55
N VAL A 192 8.93 -15.10 10.03
CA VAL A 192 9.62 -13.81 9.97
C VAL A 192 10.64 -13.90 8.84
N SER A 193 10.58 -12.98 7.89
CA SER A 193 11.53 -12.90 6.77
C SER A 193 12.13 -11.51 6.65
N ALA A 194 13.40 -11.39 6.27
CA ALA A 194 14.02 -10.09 6.00
C ALA A 194 15.15 -10.18 4.96
N GLY A 195 15.57 -9.04 4.41
CA GLY A 195 16.66 -8.91 3.44
C GLY A 195 16.21 -8.66 2.01
N ALA A 196 17.17 -8.51 1.10
CA ALA A 196 16.93 -8.25 -0.32
C ALA A 196 17.81 -9.17 -1.18
N PRO A 197 17.28 -10.32 -1.67
CA PRO A 197 15.92 -10.82 -1.48
C PRO A 197 15.64 -11.30 -0.05
N ALA A 198 14.38 -11.24 0.38
CA ALA A 198 13.95 -11.66 1.70
C ALA A 198 14.21 -13.16 1.93
N ARG A 199 14.69 -13.51 3.11
CA ARG A 199 14.93 -14.88 3.56
C ARG A 199 14.22 -15.13 4.87
N ILE A 200 13.71 -16.35 5.05
CA ILE A 200 13.05 -16.77 6.28
C ILE A 200 14.12 -16.82 7.38
N LEU A 201 13.89 -16.10 8.47
CA LEU A 201 14.74 -16.05 9.65
C LEU A 201 14.15 -16.86 10.79
N LYS A 202 12.82 -16.83 10.93
CA LYS A 202 12.09 -17.52 12.00
C LYS A 202 10.79 -18.13 11.52
N ARG A 203 10.34 -19.16 12.23
CA ARG A 203 9.01 -19.77 12.12
C ARG A 203 8.34 -19.74 13.48
N PHE A 204 7.03 -19.56 13.52
CA PHE A 204 6.29 -19.69 14.76
C PHE A 204 6.06 -21.17 15.08
N ASP A 205 6.51 -21.61 16.25
CA ASP A 205 6.22 -22.93 16.81
C ASP A 205 4.93 -22.84 17.61
N PHE A 206 3.88 -23.51 17.13
CA PHE A 206 2.55 -23.46 17.75
C PHE A 206 2.46 -24.28 19.04
N ASP A 207 3.31 -25.30 19.22
CA ASP A 207 3.30 -26.10 20.45
C ASP A 207 3.98 -25.33 21.58
N LYS A 208 5.06 -24.61 21.26
CA LYS A 208 5.81 -23.79 22.22
C LYS A 208 5.32 -22.35 22.34
N GLN A 209 4.47 -21.89 21.42
CA GLN A 209 4.01 -20.51 21.32
C GLN A 209 5.16 -19.49 21.20
N GLU A 210 6.20 -19.82 20.45
CA GLU A 210 7.40 -18.98 20.30
C GLU A 210 7.93 -18.91 18.87
N TRP A 211 8.74 -17.88 18.59
CA TRP A 211 9.44 -17.77 17.31
C TRP A 211 10.80 -18.48 17.35
N VAL A 212 10.92 -19.59 16.64
CA VAL A 212 12.16 -20.37 16.54
C VAL A 212 12.93 -20.01 15.28
N VAL A 213 14.26 -20.11 15.31
CA VAL A 213 15.12 -19.87 14.14
C VAL A 213 14.77 -20.88 13.04
N ALA A 214 14.59 -20.39 11.82
CA ALA A 214 14.45 -21.24 10.66
C ALA A 214 15.80 -21.89 10.37
N THR A 215 15.88 -23.21 10.53
CA THR A 215 17.01 -24.03 10.10
C THR A 215 16.95 -24.31 8.60
#